data_AF-A0A1F8DZ85-F1
#
_entry.id   AF-A0A1F8DZ85-F1
#
_cell.length_a   1.000
_cell.length_b   1.000
_cell.length_c   1.000
_cell.angle_alpha   90.00
_cell.angle_beta   90.00
_cell.angle_gamma   90.00
#
_symmetry.space_group_name_H-M   'P 1'
#
loop_
_entity.id
_entity.type
_entity.pdbx_description
1 polymer ?
#
loop_
_entity_poly.entity_id
_entity_poly.type
_entity_poly.pdbx_seq_one_letter_code
_entity_poly.pdbx_strand_id
1 'polypeptide(L)'
;MDAIYTAKNAGAKVCIFDKYITVKKNIFAKDVMIPFKEISSIESGIIALEINTKDKRSYKVSLQNADKKKVQELIYEKISE
;
A
#
# COMPACT_ATOMS: atom_id res chain seq x y z
N MET A 1 12.13 1.42 8.39
CA MET A 1 10.80 0.82 8.15
C MET A 1 9.89 1.44 9.17
N ASP A 2 8.91 2.22 8.73
CA ASP A 2 8.16 3.14 9.60
C ASP A 2 6.86 2.51 10.11
N ALA A 3 6.20 1.70 9.28
CA ALA A 3 4.99 0.98 9.66
C ALA A 3 4.78 -0.32 8.88
N ILE A 4 4.14 -1.32 9.49
CA ILE A 4 3.69 -2.55 8.83
C ILE A 4 2.20 -2.75 9.09
N TYR A 5 1.43 -3.01 8.02
CA TYR A 5 0.01 -3.29 8.06
C TYR A 5 -0.27 -4.66 7.42
N THR A 6 -0.76 -5.60 8.22
CA THR A 6 -1.08 -6.94 7.74
C THR A 6 -2.52 -6.98 7.24
N ALA A 7 -2.73 -7.61 6.08
CA ALA A 7 -4.05 -7.83 5.51
C ALA A 7 -4.90 -8.75 6.39
N LYS A 8 -6.23 -8.70 6.21
CA LYS A 8 -7.16 -9.63 6.87
C LYS A 8 -6.91 -11.08 6.43
N ASN A 9 -6.33 -11.28 5.25
CA ASN A 9 -5.93 -12.59 4.72
C ASN A 9 -4.48 -12.91 5.07
N ALA A 10 -4.25 -14.15 5.54
CA ALA A 10 -2.93 -14.65 5.93
C ALA A 10 -1.90 -14.49 4.79
N GLY A 11 -0.87 -13.67 5.02
CA GLY A 11 0.30 -13.56 4.15
C GLY A 11 0.42 -12.27 3.33
N ALA A 12 -0.63 -11.45 3.24
CA ALA A 12 -0.53 -10.13 2.59
C ALA A 12 -0.18 -9.04 3.61
N LYS A 13 0.67 -8.09 3.22
CA LYS A 13 1.05 -6.94 4.07
C LYS A 13 1.46 -5.73 3.23
N VAL A 14 1.24 -4.54 3.77
CA VAL A 14 1.81 -3.28 3.30
C VAL A 14 2.87 -2.86 4.30
N CYS A 15 4.07 -2.54 3.83
CA CYS A 15 5.10 -1.94 4.68
C CYS A 15 5.44 -0.56 4.14
N ILE A 16 5.52 0.43 5.02
CA ILE A 16 5.84 1.81 4.69
C ILE A 16 7.29 2.06 5.12
N PHE A 17 8.07 2.62 4.19
CA PHE A 17 9.43 3.07 4.41
C PHE A 17 9.52 4.55 4.05
N ASP A 18 10.65 5.16 4.38
CA ASP A 18 10.90 6.59 4.18
C ASP A 18 10.67 7.08 2.74
N LYS A 19 10.99 6.25 1.73
CA LYS A 19 10.95 6.66 0.30
C LYS A 19 10.02 5.81 -0.58
N TYR A 20 9.49 4.72 -0.05
CA TYR A 20 8.70 3.76 -0.81
C TYR A 20 7.81 2.94 0.10
N ILE A 21 6.81 2.28 -0.49
CA ILE A 21 6.06 1.21 0.15
C ILE A 21 6.41 -0.14 -0.46
N THR A 22 6.24 -1.20 0.31
CA THR A 22 6.24 -2.55 -0.25
C THR A 22 4.87 -3.18 -0.07
N VAL A 23 4.35 -3.75 -1.14
CA VAL A 23 3.09 -4.49 -1.16
C VAL A 23 3.37 -5.96 -1.35
N LYS A 24 2.98 -6.78 -0.36
CA LYS A 24 2.97 -8.22 -0.46
C LYS A 24 1.53 -8.71 -0.61
N LYS A 25 1.20 -9.35 -1.74
CA LYS A 25 -0.16 -9.85 -2.02
C LYS A 25 -0.48 -11.21 -1.37
N ASN A 26 0.53 -12.03 -1.09
CA ASN A 26 0.41 -13.32 -0.40
C ASN A 26 1.80 -13.78 0.07
N ILE A 27 1.90 -14.77 0.97
CA ILE A 27 3.15 -15.30 1.51
C ILE A 27 4.10 -15.83 0.42
N PHE A 28 3.54 -16.35 -0.68
CA PHE A 28 4.25 -16.86 -1.86
C PHE A 28 4.54 -15.81 -2.94
N ALA A 29 3.95 -14.62 -2.85
CA ALA A 29 4.20 -13.55 -3.82
C ALA A 29 5.47 -12.79 -3.46
N LYS A 30 6.24 -12.38 -4.48
CA LYS A 30 7.35 -11.44 -4.29
C LYS A 30 6.81 -10.09 -3.82
N ASP A 31 7.54 -9.46 -2.92
CA ASP A 31 7.22 -8.11 -2.45
C ASP A 31 7.41 -7.13 -3.60
N VAL A 32 6.39 -6.31 -3.86
CA VAL A 32 6.48 -5.25 -4.87
C VAL A 32 6.86 -3.96 -4.18
N MET A 33 7.99 -3.38 -4.56
CA MET A 33 8.42 -2.07 -4.09
C MET A 33 7.83 -0.97 -4.99
N ILE A 34 7.22 0.03 -4.38
CA ILE A 34 6.56 1.16 -5.06
C ILE A 34 7.08 2.45 -4.42
N PRO A 35 7.98 3.20 -5.08
CA PRO A 35 8.42 4.52 -4.63
C PRO A 35 7.26 5.52 -4.56
N PHE A 36 7.23 6.39 -3.55
CA PHE A 36 6.16 7.39 -3.39
C PHE A 36 6.03 8.30 -4.62
N LYS A 37 7.16 8.68 -5.22
CA LYS A 37 7.20 9.49 -6.44
C LYS A 37 6.52 8.85 -7.65
N GLU A 38 6.35 7.53 -7.65
CA GLU A 38 5.70 6.77 -8.73
C GLU A 38 4.22 6.55 -8.46
N ILE A 39 3.72 6.81 -7.25
CA ILE A 39 2.30 6.72 -6.94
C ILE A 39 1.58 7.90 -7.60
N SER A 40 0.48 7.60 -8.29
CA SER A 40 -0.38 8.59 -8.94
C SER A 40 -1.64 8.86 -8.12
N SER A 41 -2.26 7.82 -7.58
CA SER A 41 -3.43 7.94 -6.70
C SER A 41 -3.58 6.72 -5.79
N ILE A 42 -4.32 6.88 -4.70
CA ILE A 42 -4.65 5.80 -3.77
C ILE A 42 -6.15 5.83 -3.49
N GLU A 43 -6.81 4.72 -3.77
CA GLU A 43 -8.24 4.57 -3.59
C GLU A 43 -8.54 3.57 -2.49
N SER A 44 -9.26 4.02 -1.45
CA SER A 44 -9.78 3.15 -0.40
C SER A 44 -11.12 2.55 -0.85
N GLY A 45 -11.07 1.46 -1.62
CA GLY A 45 -12.25 0.71 -2.02
C GLY A 45 -12.90 -0.05 -0.86
N ILE A 46 -14.14 -0.52 -1.09
CA ILE A 46 -14.92 -1.31 -0.11
C ILE A 46 -14.16 -2.58 0.29
N ILE A 47 -13.47 -3.22 -0.66
CA ILE A 47 -12.85 -4.55 -0.50
C ILE A 47 -11.33 -4.47 -0.27
N ALA A 48 -10.65 -3.50 -0.89
CA ALA A 48 -9.20 -3.39 -0.84
C ALA A 48 -8.74 -1.93 -0.98
N LEU A 49 -7.53 -1.64 -0.50
CA LEU A 49 -6.79 -0.43 -0.83
C LEU A 49 -6.14 -0.63 -2.21
N GLU A 50 -6.35 0.30 -3.12
CA GLU A 50 -5.81 0.27 -4.48
C GLU A 50 -4.79 1.40 -4.66
N ILE A 51 -3.54 1.02 -4.94
CA ILE A 51 -2.44 1.94 -5.17
C ILE A 51 -2.21 1.99 -6.68
N ASN A 52 -2.50 3.13 -7.29
CA ASN A 52 -2.25 3.39 -8.69
C ASN A 52 -0.92 4.09 -8.86
N THR A 53 -0.18 3.70 -9.89
CA THR A 53 1.14 4.26 -10.21
C THR A 53 1.10 5.00 -11.55
N LYS A 54 2.07 5.90 -11.75
CA LYS A 54 2.17 6.76 -12.95
C LYS A 54 2.35 5.96 -14.24
N ASP A 55 2.88 4.74 -14.15
CA ASP A 55 3.03 3.81 -15.27
C ASP A 55 1.73 3.02 -15.57
N LYS A 56 0.60 3.42 -14.96
CA LYS A 56 -0.72 2.80 -15.09
C LYS A 56 -0.84 1.38 -14.49
N ARG A 57 0.06 0.98 -13.58
CA ARG A 57 -0.12 -0.24 -12.79
C ARG A 57 -0.95 0.03 -11.53
N SER A 58 -1.78 -0.94 -11.18
CA SER A 58 -2.64 -0.90 -9.99
C SER A 58 -2.35 -2.08 -9.06
N TYR A 59 -2.09 -1.77 -7.78
CA TYR A 59 -1.77 -2.76 -6.75
C TYR A 59 -2.87 -2.75 -5.69
N LYS A 60 -3.59 -3.87 -5.57
CA LYS A 60 -4.70 -4.03 -4.61
C LYS A 60 -4.27 -4.84 -3.39
N VAL A 61 -4.58 -4.34 -2.20
CA VAL A 61 -4.30 -4.99 -0.90
C VAL A 61 -5.53 -4.98 0.00
N SER A 62 -5.96 -6.16 0.45
CA SER A 62 -7.12 -6.33 1.31
C SER A 62 -6.79 -6.07 2.78
N LEU A 63 -6.67 -4.81 3.16
CA LEU A 63 -6.50 -4.36 4.55
C LEU A 63 -7.86 -4.23 5.27
N GLN A 64 -7.84 -4.24 6.60
CA GLN A 64 -9.04 -3.92 7.39
C GLN A 64 -9.45 -2.46 7.17
N ASN A 65 -10.74 -2.12 7.30
CA ASN A 65 -11.22 -0.75 7.06
C ASN A 65 -10.48 0.31 7.89
N ALA A 66 -10.19 0.03 9.16
CA ALA A 66 -9.45 0.92 10.04
C ALA A 66 -8.00 1.15 9.56
N ASP A 67 -7.39 0.13 8.98
CA ASP A 67 -6.02 0.19 8.46
C ASP A 67 -5.96 0.85 7.07
N LYS A 68 -6.98 0.63 6.22
CA LYS A 68 -7.05 1.24 4.88
C LYS A 68 -6.93 2.76 4.93
N LYS A 69 -7.71 3.39 5.82
CA LYS A 69 -7.71 4.85 5.97
C LYS A 69 -6.35 5.35 6.48
N LYS A 70 -5.79 4.72 7.51
CA LYS A 70 -4.48 5.09 8.08
C LYS A 70 -3.35 4.95 7.07
N VAL A 71 -3.32 3.84 6.33
CA VAL A 71 -2.31 3.62 5.30
C VAL A 71 -2.43 4.65 4.18
N GLN A 72 -3.65 4.97 3.75
CA GLN A 72 -3.89 6.00 2.76
C GLN A 72 -3.37 7.36 3.24
N GLU A 73 -3.74 7.80 4.43
CA GLU A 73 -3.30 9.07 5.04
C GLU A 73 -1.76 9.15 5.13
N LEU A 74 -1.11 8.11 5.67
CA LEU A 74 0.35 8.07 5.80
C LEU A 74 1.09 8.13 4.46
N ILE A 75 0.58 7.44 3.43
CA ILE A 75 1.21 7.49 2.11
C ILE A 75 1.03 8.88 1.51
N TYR A 76 -0.12 9.54 1.70
CA TYR A 76 -0.32 10.91 1.23
C TYR A 76 0.63 11.90 1.90
N GLU A 77 0.82 11.78 3.22
CA GLU A 77 1.81 12.60 3.96
C GLU A 77 3.20 12.41 3.35
N LYS A 78 3.62 11.16 3.09
CA LYS A 78 4.93 10.85 2.51
C LYS A 78 5.11 11.27 1.05
N ILE A 79 4.03 11.46 0.29
CA ILE A 79 4.10 11.99 -1.08
C ILE A 79 4.23 13.52 -1.09
N SER A 80 3.70 14.21 -0.07
CA SER A 80 3.71 15.66 0.03
C SER A 80 4.99 16.24 0.66
N GLU A 81 5.85 15.39 1.22
CA GLU A 81 7.17 15.72 1.78
C GLU A 81 8.21 15.98 0.67
#